data_AF-A0A2C7ANL8-F1
#
_entry.id   AF-A0A2C7ANL8-F1
#
_cell.length_a   1.000
_cell.length_b   1.000
_cell.length_c   1.000
_cell.angle_alpha   90.00
_cell.angle_beta   90.00
_cell.angle_gamma   90.00
#
_symmetry.space_group_name_H-M   'P 1'
#
loop_
_entity.id
_entity.type
_entity.pdbx_description
1 polymer ?
#
loop_
_entity_poly.entity_id
_entity_poly.type
_entity_poly.pdbx_seq_one_letter_code
_entity_poly.pdbx_strand_id
1 'polypeptide(L)'
;MSLKDELDAYVQKTVDEQWERRAGQKVPDAEDLPLKNLAVELDATVLYADLASSTKMVKGHKDWFAAEVYKSYLYCAAKIIRARGGIITAYDGDRVMGVFIGDSKNTDAAKCGLQINWASKRIVAAKIAEKYPKSTFVLKQRVGIDTSKLFVARTGIRGSNDLVWVGNAANNAAKLAALDPRYPTYITADVYSRLNETSKLGGDPKRNMWTDLGTSDMGYQIYGSTFWWSV
;
A
#
# COMPACT_ATOMS: atom_id res chain seq x y z
N MET A 1 22.99 -6.91 33.65
CA MET A 1 21.70 -6.26 33.40
C MET A 1 20.75 -7.35 32.92
N SER A 2 19.55 -7.45 33.48
CA SER A 2 18.58 -8.44 33.00
C SER A 2 17.87 -7.94 31.75
N LEU A 3 17.24 -8.83 30.98
CA LEU A 3 16.40 -8.44 29.84
C LEU A 3 15.29 -7.46 30.28
N LYS A 4 14.72 -7.67 31.46
CA LYS A 4 13.71 -6.77 32.02
C LYS A 4 14.27 -5.36 32.20
N ASP A 5 15.45 -5.24 32.82
CA ASP A 5 16.08 -3.93 33.08
C ASP A 5 16.41 -3.20 31.77
N GLU A 6 16.85 -3.93 30.73
CA GLU A 6 17.12 -3.37 29.41
C GLU A 6 15.84 -2.83 28.74
N LEU A 7 14.74 -3.60 28.81
CA LEU A 7 13.44 -3.19 28.25
C LEU A 7 12.87 -1.99 29.01
N ASP A 8 12.88 -2.03 30.35
CA ASP A 8 12.40 -0.94 31.21
C ASP A 8 13.21 0.35 30.93
N ALA A 9 14.54 0.25 30.85
CA ALA A 9 15.41 1.39 30.56
C ALA A 9 15.15 1.97 29.16
N TYR A 10 14.95 1.12 28.14
CA TYR A 10 14.65 1.57 26.79
C TYR A 10 13.29 2.29 26.71
N VAL A 11 12.25 1.71 27.31
CA VAL A 11 10.91 2.31 27.34
C VAL A 11 10.96 3.65 28.08
N GLN A 12 11.56 3.68 29.27
CA GLN A 12 11.69 4.90 30.07
C GLN A 12 12.45 5.99 29.31
N LYS A 13 13.57 5.66 28.70
CA LYS A 13 14.34 6.59 27.86
C LYS A 13 13.50 7.15 26.70
N THR A 14 12.75 6.29 26.01
CA THR A 14 11.93 6.69 24.86
C THR A 14 10.79 7.63 25.27
N VAL A 15 10.19 7.46 26.45
CA VAL A 15 9.12 8.34 26.93
C VAL A 15 9.64 9.66 27.50
N ASP A 16 10.85 9.67 28.07
CA ASP A 16 11.45 10.86 28.69
C ASP A 16 12.14 11.79 27.67
N GLU A 17 12.73 11.23 26.61
CA GLU A 17 13.44 12.00 25.59
C GLU A 17 12.48 12.81 24.72
N GLN A 18 12.78 14.10 24.52
CA GLN A 18 12.01 14.94 23.61
C GLN A 18 12.15 14.50 22.16
N TRP A 19 11.06 14.63 21.41
CA TRP A 19 11.04 14.38 19.97
C TRP A 19 11.61 15.55 19.17
N GLU A 20 12.68 15.28 18.43
CA GLU A 20 13.12 16.14 17.33
C GLU A 20 12.23 15.89 16.10
N ARG A 21 11.79 16.96 15.44
CA ARG A 21 10.93 16.89 14.25
C ARG A 21 11.53 17.71 13.12
N ARG A 22 11.51 17.16 11.91
CA ARG A 22 11.90 17.89 10.68
C ARG A 22 10.97 17.59 9.53
N ALA A 23 10.71 18.58 8.69
CA ALA A 23 10.00 18.36 7.44
C ALA A 23 10.88 17.55 6.47
N GLY A 24 10.29 16.55 5.81
CA GLY A 24 10.95 15.75 4.78
C GLY A 24 10.42 16.08 3.39
N GLN A 25 11.32 16.00 2.40
CA GLN A 25 11.01 16.15 0.97
C GLN A 25 11.30 14.88 0.16
N LYS A 26 11.77 13.83 0.85
CA LYS A 26 12.00 12.49 0.30
C LYS A 26 11.50 11.46 1.30
N VAL A 27 11.08 10.30 0.80
CA VAL A 27 10.86 9.12 1.63
C VAL A 27 12.24 8.68 2.16
N PRO A 28 12.45 8.62 3.49
CA PRO A 28 13.72 8.17 4.05
C PRO A 28 13.85 6.65 3.93
N ASP A 29 15.09 6.17 3.86
CA ASP A 29 15.42 4.78 4.18
C ASP A 29 15.62 4.63 5.70
N ALA A 30 15.63 3.40 6.24
CA ALA A 30 15.83 3.19 7.67
C ALA A 30 17.18 3.77 8.14
N GLU A 31 18.23 3.66 7.31
CA GLU A 31 19.57 4.17 7.60
C GLU A 31 19.67 5.70 7.62
N ASP A 32 18.73 6.41 6.97
CA ASP A 32 18.68 7.87 6.98
C ASP A 32 18.26 8.45 8.35
N LEU A 33 17.71 7.60 9.23
CA LEU A 33 17.23 7.99 10.55
C LEU A 33 18.03 7.30 11.67
N PRO A 34 18.32 8.00 12.77
CA PRO A 34 18.93 7.39 13.94
C PRO A 34 17.90 6.60 14.76
N LEU A 35 18.35 5.60 15.52
CA LEU A 35 17.54 4.92 16.55
C LEU A 35 17.43 5.80 17.81
N LYS A 36 16.72 6.93 17.69
CA LYS A 36 16.33 7.86 18.78
C LYS A 36 15.00 8.53 18.44
N ASN A 37 14.50 9.38 19.32
CA ASN A 37 13.29 10.19 19.11
C ASN A 37 13.51 11.31 18.06
N LEU A 38 13.74 10.93 16.81
CA LEU A 38 13.74 11.82 15.65
C LEU A 38 12.68 11.37 14.66
N ALA A 39 11.84 12.30 14.23
CA ALA A 39 10.85 12.06 13.21
C ALA A 39 11.00 12.97 12.00
N VAL A 40 10.74 12.38 10.83
CA VAL A 40 10.57 13.09 9.57
C VAL A 40 9.08 13.19 9.26
N GLU A 41 8.61 14.41 9.04
CA GLU A 41 7.23 14.69 8.70
C GLU A 41 7.06 14.78 7.19
N LEU A 42 6.15 13.96 6.65
CA LEU A 42 5.86 13.89 5.22
C LEU A 42 4.37 14.12 5.00
N ASP A 43 4.00 14.94 4.01
CA ASP A 43 2.65 14.92 3.46
C ASP A 43 2.60 13.93 2.30
N ALA A 44 2.04 12.75 2.54
CA ALA A 44 2.22 11.60 1.67
C ALA A 44 0.89 10.88 1.36
N THR A 45 0.91 10.11 0.29
CA THR A 45 -0.15 9.17 -0.09
C THR A 45 0.41 7.77 0.05
N VAL A 46 -0.27 6.92 0.81
CA VAL A 46 0.11 5.53 1.01
C VAL A 46 -0.79 4.64 0.17
N LEU A 47 -0.17 3.65 -0.49
CA LEU A 47 -0.82 2.62 -1.26
C LEU A 47 -0.45 1.25 -0.66
N TYR A 48 -1.45 0.43 -0.36
CA TYR A 48 -1.25 -1.00 -0.09
C TYR A 48 -1.89 -1.81 -1.22
N ALA A 49 -1.11 -2.68 -1.84
CA ALA A 49 -1.61 -3.64 -2.84
C ALA A 49 -1.55 -5.05 -2.25
N ASP A 50 -2.68 -5.77 -2.28
CA ASP A 50 -2.89 -7.03 -1.58
C ASP A 50 -3.56 -8.08 -2.49
N LEU A 51 -3.12 -9.34 -2.37
CA LEU A 51 -3.80 -10.47 -3.00
C LEU A 51 -5.02 -10.88 -2.17
N ALA A 52 -6.20 -10.81 -2.79
CA ALA A 52 -7.40 -11.22 -2.10
C ALA A 52 -7.47 -12.74 -1.94
N SER A 53 -7.86 -13.21 -0.75
CA SER A 53 -8.08 -14.62 -0.43
C SER A 53 -6.83 -15.52 -0.54
N SER A 54 -5.64 -14.96 -0.34
CA SER A 54 -4.37 -15.68 -0.33
C SER A 54 -4.34 -16.86 0.64
N THR A 55 -4.93 -16.74 1.82
CA THR A 55 -5.09 -17.85 2.78
C THR A 55 -5.88 -19.04 2.19
N LYS A 56 -6.92 -18.77 1.40
CA LYS A 56 -7.69 -19.84 0.72
C LYS A 56 -6.85 -20.47 -0.39
N MET A 57 -6.05 -19.68 -1.10
CA MET A 57 -5.13 -20.19 -2.11
C MET A 57 -4.10 -21.15 -1.50
N VAL A 58 -3.45 -20.77 -0.39
CA VAL A 58 -2.46 -21.61 0.30
C VAL A 58 -3.06 -22.91 0.83
N LYS A 59 -4.33 -22.89 1.29
CA LYS A 59 -5.03 -24.10 1.75
C LYS A 59 -5.52 -25.00 0.61
N GLY A 60 -5.88 -24.42 -0.53
CA GLY A 60 -6.53 -25.11 -1.65
C GLY A 60 -5.60 -25.52 -2.80
N HIS A 61 -4.38 -25.00 -2.84
CA HIS A 61 -3.41 -25.25 -3.92
C HIS A 61 -2.07 -25.74 -3.37
N LYS A 62 -1.22 -26.21 -4.27
CA LYS A 62 0.17 -26.56 -3.92
C LYS A 62 0.94 -25.30 -3.52
N ASP A 63 1.87 -25.46 -2.58
CA ASP A 63 2.76 -24.43 -2.09
C ASP A 63 3.50 -23.69 -3.20
N TRP A 64 4.07 -24.42 -4.16
CA TRP A 64 4.78 -23.84 -5.30
C TRP A 64 3.85 -23.02 -6.21
N PHE A 65 2.57 -23.39 -6.33
CA PHE A 65 1.61 -22.63 -7.13
C PHE A 65 1.28 -21.29 -6.45
N ALA A 66 1.05 -21.31 -5.14
CA ALA A 66 0.86 -20.10 -4.35
C ALA A 66 2.10 -19.18 -4.44
N ALA A 67 3.30 -19.75 -4.37
CA ALA A 67 4.55 -19.00 -4.53
C ALA A 67 4.68 -18.35 -5.92
N GLU A 68 4.31 -19.05 -7.00
CA GLU A 68 4.30 -18.48 -8.35
C GLU A 68 3.34 -17.28 -8.45
N VAL A 69 2.15 -17.38 -7.86
CA VAL A 69 1.16 -16.29 -7.84
C VAL A 69 1.70 -15.09 -7.06
N TYR A 70 2.20 -15.31 -5.83
CA TYR A 70 2.76 -14.25 -4.98
C TYR A 70 3.90 -13.53 -5.68
N LYS A 71 4.89 -14.26 -6.18
CA LYS A 71 6.05 -13.68 -6.86
C LYS A 71 5.64 -12.88 -8.08
N SER A 72 4.71 -13.38 -8.88
CA SER A 72 4.25 -12.71 -10.10
C SER A 72 3.49 -11.42 -9.78
N TYR A 73 2.54 -11.47 -8.85
CA TYR A 73 1.75 -10.32 -8.46
C TYR A 73 2.60 -9.23 -7.79
N LEU A 74 3.38 -9.60 -6.76
CA LEU A 74 4.19 -8.65 -6.01
C LEU A 74 5.23 -7.99 -6.90
N TYR A 75 5.83 -8.74 -7.83
CA TYR A 75 6.75 -8.18 -8.82
C TYR A 75 6.07 -7.13 -9.71
N CYS A 76 4.90 -7.45 -10.27
CA CYS A 76 4.14 -6.50 -11.10
C CYS A 76 3.73 -5.26 -10.29
N ALA A 77 3.17 -5.43 -9.10
CA ALA A 77 2.74 -4.32 -8.24
C ALA A 77 3.93 -3.40 -7.88
N ALA A 78 5.05 -3.98 -7.42
CA ALA A 78 6.26 -3.25 -7.10
C ALA A 78 6.82 -2.45 -8.29
N LYS A 79 6.88 -3.06 -9.48
CA LYS A 79 7.36 -2.38 -10.69
C LYS A 79 6.46 -1.22 -11.09
N ILE A 80 5.14 -1.36 -10.97
CA ILE A 80 4.18 -0.31 -11.28
C ILE A 80 4.26 0.83 -10.25
N ILE A 81 4.38 0.52 -8.96
CA ILE A 81 4.59 1.51 -7.90
C ILE A 81 5.80 2.40 -8.24
N ARG A 82 6.95 1.78 -8.55
CA ARG A 82 8.16 2.53 -8.94
C ARG A 82 7.98 3.31 -10.23
N ALA A 83 7.33 2.74 -11.24
CA ALA A 83 7.07 3.41 -12.52
C ALA A 83 6.15 4.64 -12.37
N ARG A 84 5.35 4.70 -11.30
CA ARG A 84 4.49 5.83 -10.93
C ARG A 84 5.12 6.76 -9.88
N GLY A 85 6.43 6.65 -9.65
CA GLY A 85 7.15 7.52 -8.72
C GLY A 85 6.94 7.19 -7.24
N GLY A 86 6.30 6.07 -6.93
CA GLY A 86 6.16 5.58 -5.56
C GLY A 86 7.43 4.88 -5.07
N ILE A 87 7.71 5.02 -3.79
CA ILE A 87 8.80 4.32 -3.09
C ILE A 87 8.22 3.11 -2.38
N ILE A 88 8.81 1.93 -2.62
CA ILE A 88 8.40 0.70 -1.94
C ILE A 88 9.05 0.69 -0.56
N THR A 89 8.23 0.65 0.49
CA THR A 89 8.70 0.76 1.87
C THR A 89 8.62 -0.56 2.63
N ALA A 90 7.71 -1.45 2.24
CA ALA A 90 7.57 -2.75 2.89
C ALA A 90 6.97 -3.81 1.95
N TYR A 91 7.37 -5.06 2.17
CA TYR A 91 6.62 -6.24 1.77
C TYR A 91 6.14 -6.94 3.04
N ASP A 92 4.84 -7.23 3.10
CA ASP A 92 4.24 -7.92 4.25
C ASP A 92 3.41 -9.11 3.74
N GLY A 93 4.05 -10.28 3.72
CA GLY A 93 3.48 -11.49 3.16
C GLY A 93 3.16 -11.36 1.66
N ASP A 94 1.87 -11.29 1.35
CA ASP A 94 1.30 -11.14 0.01
C ASP A 94 0.96 -9.68 -0.36
N ARG A 95 1.41 -8.73 0.47
CA ARG A 95 1.18 -7.30 0.30
C ARG A 95 2.44 -6.52 0.01
N VAL A 96 2.31 -5.44 -0.74
CA VAL A 96 3.36 -4.43 -0.94
C VAL A 96 2.83 -3.04 -0.59
N MET A 97 3.64 -2.27 0.14
CA MET A 97 3.39 -0.88 0.50
C MET A 97 4.19 0.05 -0.40
N GLY A 98 3.51 1.05 -0.97
CA GLY A 98 4.12 2.15 -1.71
C GLY A 98 3.79 3.50 -1.06
N VAL A 99 4.76 4.39 -1.00
CA VAL A 99 4.58 5.77 -0.51
C VAL A 99 4.88 6.75 -1.63
N PHE A 100 3.95 7.67 -1.86
CA PHE A 100 4.00 8.71 -2.87
C PHE A 100 4.04 10.08 -2.20
N ILE A 101 4.93 10.96 -2.67
CA ILE A 101 5.08 12.34 -2.22
C ILE A 101 5.10 13.28 -3.42
N GLY A 102 5.06 14.59 -3.18
CA GLY A 102 4.97 15.62 -4.22
C GLY A 102 3.53 15.98 -4.58
N ASP A 103 3.38 16.86 -5.56
CA ASP A 103 2.10 17.53 -5.85
C ASP A 103 1.06 16.59 -6.47
N SER A 104 1.50 15.61 -7.27
CA SER A 104 0.63 14.65 -7.96
C SER A 104 0.44 13.33 -7.19
N LYS A 105 0.96 13.19 -5.97
CA LYS A 105 0.97 11.94 -5.19
C LYS A 105 -0.34 11.17 -5.15
N ASN A 106 -1.47 11.86 -5.01
CA ASN A 106 -2.81 11.27 -4.99
C ASN A 106 -3.20 10.71 -6.36
N THR A 107 -2.94 11.49 -7.41
CA THR A 107 -3.21 11.14 -8.80
C THR A 107 -2.37 9.93 -9.23
N ASP A 108 -1.09 9.93 -8.87
CA ASP A 108 -0.14 8.88 -9.26
C ASP A 108 -0.42 7.58 -8.52
N ALA A 109 -0.68 7.63 -7.22
CA ALA A 109 -1.09 6.46 -6.44
C ALA A 109 -2.41 5.87 -6.98
N ALA A 110 -3.41 6.72 -7.26
CA ALA A 110 -4.67 6.26 -7.84
C ALA A 110 -4.48 5.60 -9.20
N LYS A 111 -3.65 6.20 -10.08
CA LYS A 111 -3.30 5.60 -11.38
C LYS A 111 -2.57 4.28 -11.21
N CYS A 112 -1.67 4.20 -10.24
CA CYS A 112 -0.94 2.99 -9.87
C CYS A 112 -1.92 1.86 -9.51
N GLY A 113 -2.93 2.12 -8.67
CA GLY A 113 -3.97 1.13 -8.34
C GLY A 113 -4.71 0.58 -9.57
N LEU A 114 -5.12 1.47 -10.48
CA LEU A 114 -5.79 1.09 -11.72
C LEU A 114 -4.88 0.27 -12.66
N GLN A 115 -3.58 0.56 -12.68
CA GLN A 115 -2.60 -0.21 -13.45
C GLN A 115 -2.29 -1.58 -12.84
N ILE A 116 -2.23 -1.66 -11.50
CA ILE A 116 -2.11 -2.95 -10.80
C ILE A 116 -3.30 -3.85 -11.13
N ASN A 117 -4.51 -3.31 -11.17
CA ASN A 117 -5.70 -4.06 -11.63
C ASN A 117 -5.54 -4.57 -13.07
N TRP A 118 -5.05 -3.74 -13.99
CA TRP A 118 -4.78 -4.17 -15.36
C TRP A 118 -3.76 -5.30 -15.44
N ALA A 119 -2.59 -5.12 -14.80
CA ALA A 119 -1.50 -6.11 -14.85
C ALA A 119 -1.92 -7.43 -14.20
N SER A 120 -2.67 -7.36 -13.10
CA SER A 120 -3.24 -8.54 -12.44
C SER A 120 -4.12 -9.35 -13.41
N LYS A 121 -4.99 -8.68 -14.18
CA LYS A 121 -5.90 -9.35 -15.11
C LYS A 121 -5.24 -9.79 -16.42
N ARG A 122 -4.45 -8.91 -17.02
CA ARG A 122 -3.96 -9.04 -18.40
C ARG A 122 -2.58 -9.67 -18.50
N ILE A 123 -1.82 -9.69 -17.40
CA ILE A 123 -0.49 -10.32 -17.35
C ILE A 123 -0.55 -11.53 -16.42
N VAL A 124 -0.75 -11.30 -15.11
CA VAL A 124 -0.58 -12.36 -14.10
C VAL A 124 -1.62 -13.46 -14.28
N ALA A 125 -2.91 -13.12 -14.23
CA ALA A 125 -3.99 -14.08 -14.39
C ALA A 125 -3.96 -14.76 -15.76
N ALA A 126 -3.64 -14.02 -16.83
CA ALA A 126 -3.56 -14.56 -18.18
C ALA A 126 -2.47 -15.64 -18.31
N LYS A 127 -1.25 -15.36 -17.81
CA LYS A 127 -0.14 -16.33 -17.85
C LYS A 127 -0.37 -17.55 -16.95
N ILE A 128 -1.02 -17.35 -15.79
CA ILE A 128 -1.39 -18.46 -14.91
C ILE A 128 -2.42 -19.36 -15.58
N ALA A 129 -3.45 -18.78 -16.22
CA ALA A 129 -4.48 -19.55 -16.92
C ALA A 129 -3.92 -20.32 -18.12
N GLU A 130 -2.97 -19.72 -18.86
CA GLU A 130 -2.27 -20.37 -19.97
C GLU A 130 -1.46 -21.59 -19.50
N LYS A 131 -0.71 -21.45 -18.40
CA LYS A 131 0.11 -22.53 -17.84
C LYS A 131 -0.74 -23.60 -17.14
N TYR A 132 -1.85 -23.22 -16.53
CA TYR A 132 -2.71 -24.08 -15.73
C TYR A 132 -4.19 -24.03 -16.17
N PRO A 133 -4.51 -24.50 -17.40
CA PRO A 133 -5.85 -24.34 -17.98
C PRO A 133 -6.96 -25.11 -17.27
N LYS A 134 -6.60 -26.10 -16.45
CA LYS A 134 -7.54 -26.88 -15.62
C LYS A 134 -7.73 -26.31 -14.21
N SER A 135 -7.00 -25.27 -13.85
CA SER A 135 -7.13 -24.64 -12.53
C SER A 135 -8.42 -23.84 -12.44
N THR A 136 -9.12 -23.93 -11.32
CA THR A 136 -10.27 -23.07 -10.99
C THR A 136 -9.86 -21.78 -10.30
N PHE A 137 -8.55 -21.53 -10.18
CA PHE A 137 -8.00 -20.35 -9.53
C PHE A 137 -8.42 -19.06 -10.26
N VAL A 138 -8.93 -18.10 -9.48
CA VAL A 138 -9.23 -16.75 -9.96
C VAL A 138 -8.42 -15.75 -9.15
N LEU A 139 -7.49 -15.08 -9.81
CA LEU A 139 -6.72 -14.00 -9.21
C LEU A 139 -7.64 -12.82 -8.89
N LYS A 140 -7.73 -12.46 -7.61
CA LYS A 140 -8.35 -11.22 -7.15
C LYS A 140 -7.33 -10.44 -6.34
N GLN A 141 -7.41 -9.12 -6.42
CA GLN A 141 -6.50 -8.21 -5.75
C GLN A 141 -7.26 -7.00 -5.25
N ARG A 142 -6.69 -6.30 -4.27
CA ARG A 142 -7.22 -5.06 -3.74
C ARG A 142 -6.08 -4.07 -3.56
N VAL A 143 -6.33 -2.84 -3.97
CA VAL A 143 -5.47 -1.70 -3.66
C VAL A 143 -6.24 -0.76 -2.77
N GLY A 144 -5.68 -0.40 -1.61
CA GLY A 144 -6.19 0.64 -0.72
C GLY A 144 -5.27 1.85 -0.74
N ILE A 145 -5.83 3.05 -0.82
CA ILE A 145 -5.06 4.30 -0.92
C ILE A 145 -5.65 5.37 -0.02
N ASP A 146 -4.80 6.00 0.77
CA ASP A 146 -5.17 7.16 1.57
C ASP A 146 -4.03 8.19 1.62
N THR A 147 -4.33 9.44 1.99
CA THR A 147 -3.37 10.53 2.09
C THR A 147 -3.47 11.26 3.42
N SER A 148 -2.34 11.51 4.05
CA SER A 148 -2.27 12.28 5.30
C SER A 148 -0.86 12.79 5.53
N LYS A 149 -0.72 13.68 6.51
CA LYS A 149 0.58 13.88 7.15
C LYS A 149 1.00 12.58 7.84
N LEU A 150 2.26 12.23 7.70
CA LEU A 150 2.91 11.06 8.28
C LEU A 150 4.09 11.53 9.13
N PHE A 151 4.23 10.90 10.29
CA PHE A 151 5.34 11.04 11.21
C PHE A 151 6.15 9.75 11.12
N VAL A 152 7.32 9.84 10.47
CA VAL A 152 8.17 8.68 10.15
C VAL A 152 9.37 8.66 11.07
N ALA A 153 9.53 7.58 11.81
CA ALA A 153 10.65 7.39 12.74
C ALA A 153 11.27 6.01 12.54
N ARG A 154 12.54 5.85 12.92
CA ARG A 154 13.17 4.52 12.92
C ARG A 154 12.78 3.76 14.18
N THR A 155 12.48 2.49 14.04
CA THR A 155 12.14 1.58 15.14
C THR A 155 12.90 0.27 15.02
N GLY A 156 12.89 -0.53 16.08
CA GLY A 156 13.57 -1.82 16.17
C GLY A 156 14.91 -1.74 16.89
N ILE A 157 15.72 -2.76 16.69
CA ILE A 157 17.00 -2.95 17.38
C ILE A 157 18.17 -2.88 16.40
N ARG A 158 19.39 -2.79 16.93
CA ARG A 158 20.59 -2.83 16.10
C ARG A 158 20.64 -4.15 15.32
N GLY A 159 20.76 -4.07 14.00
CA GLY A 159 20.76 -5.24 13.11
C GLY A 159 19.38 -5.76 12.71
N SER A 160 18.29 -5.26 13.30
CA SER A 160 16.90 -5.57 12.90
C SER A 160 15.99 -4.38 13.19
N ASN A 161 15.87 -3.48 12.21
CA ASN A 161 15.13 -2.23 12.32
C ASN A 161 14.39 -1.91 11.03
N ASP A 162 13.40 -1.05 11.16
CA ASP A 162 12.54 -0.60 10.06
C ASP A 162 12.04 0.82 10.37
N LEU A 163 11.23 1.37 9.49
CA LEU A 163 10.52 2.63 9.69
C LEU A 163 9.13 2.37 10.24
N VAL A 164 8.75 3.14 11.26
CA VAL A 164 7.35 3.24 11.70
C VAL A 164 6.70 4.44 11.01
N TRP A 165 5.52 4.21 10.44
CA TRP A 165 4.74 5.19 9.69
C TRP A 165 3.52 5.60 10.51
N VAL A 166 3.65 6.68 11.29
CA VAL A 166 2.57 7.14 12.17
C VAL A 166 1.71 8.17 11.45
N GLY A 167 0.47 7.79 11.15
CA GLY A 167 -0.52 8.65 10.53
C GLY A 167 -1.68 7.84 9.95
N ASN A 168 -2.77 8.52 9.63
CA ASN A 168 -4.00 7.84 9.20
C ASN A 168 -3.79 7.08 7.87
N ALA A 169 -3.01 7.64 6.94
CA ALA A 169 -2.90 7.09 5.60
C ALA A 169 -2.40 5.65 5.55
N ALA A 170 -1.40 5.29 6.37
CA ALA A 170 -0.87 3.92 6.38
C ALA A 170 -1.92 2.91 6.87
N ASN A 171 -2.60 3.23 7.98
CA ASN A 171 -3.63 2.36 8.56
C ASN A 171 -4.86 2.26 7.66
N ASN A 172 -5.33 3.40 7.14
CA ASN A 172 -6.50 3.45 6.27
C ASN A 172 -6.25 2.73 4.95
N ALA A 173 -5.11 2.94 4.30
CA ALA A 173 -4.74 2.21 3.08
C ALA A 173 -4.70 0.70 3.32
N ALA A 174 -4.13 0.24 4.44
CA ALA A 174 -4.10 -1.18 4.79
C ALA A 174 -5.52 -1.75 5.01
N LYS A 175 -6.40 -1.02 5.70
CA LYS A 175 -7.81 -1.44 5.90
C LYS A 175 -8.60 -1.47 4.60
N LEU A 176 -8.42 -0.47 3.73
CA LEU A 176 -9.03 -0.43 2.40
C LEU A 176 -8.58 -1.61 1.53
N ALA A 177 -7.30 -1.96 1.58
CA ALA A 177 -6.75 -3.13 0.87
C ALA A 177 -7.29 -4.47 1.42
N ALA A 178 -7.89 -4.48 2.62
CA ALA A 178 -8.50 -5.66 3.22
C ALA A 178 -10.02 -5.79 2.97
N LEU A 179 -10.67 -4.79 2.37
CA LEU A 179 -12.11 -4.79 2.07
C LEU A 179 -12.52 -5.94 1.12
N ASP A 180 -13.81 -6.07 0.86
CA ASP A 180 -14.31 -7.02 -0.15
C ASP A 180 -13.67 -6.75 -1.54
N PRO A 181 -13.26 -7.77 -2.31
CA PRO A 181 -12.60 -7.56 -3.61
C PRO A 181 -13.55 -7.16 -4.76
N ARG A 182 -14.80 -6.73 -4.50
CA ARG A 182 -15.73 -6.19 -5.50
C ARG A 182 -15.12 -5.05 -6.31
N TYR A 183 -14.36 -4.17 -5.65
CA TYR A 183 -13.55 -3.16 -6.32
C TYR A 183 -12.07 -3.50 -6.17
N PRO A 184 -11.31 -3.60 -7.28
CA PRO A 184 -9.87 -3.82 -7.22
C PRO A 184 -9.06 -2.62 -6.70
N THR A 185 -9.67 -1.43 -6.60
CA THR A 185 -9.02 -0.24 -6.04
C THR A 185 -10.01 0.58 -5.23
N TYR A 186 -9.61 0.94 -4.02
CA TYR A 186 -10.33 1.76 -3.06
C TYR A 186 -9.50 2.97 -2.68
N ILE A 187 -10.15 4.13 -2.59
CA ILE A 187 -9.52 5.38 -2.14
C ILE A 187 -10.41 6.09 -1.13
N THR A 188 -9.83 6.87 -0.24
CA THR A 188 -10.59 7.77 0.64
C THR A 188 -11.09 9.01 -0.11
N ALA A 189 -12.06 9.71 0.47
CA ALA A 189 -12.51 11.01 -0.03
C ALA A 189 -11.39 12.06 -0.09
N ASP A 190 -10.43 12.01 0.83
CA ASP A 190 -9.26 12.89 0.84
C ASP A 190 -8.38 12.69 -0.39
N VAL A 191 -8.20 11.44 -0.84
CA VAL A 191 -7.51 11.15 -2.11
C VAL A 191 -8.37 11.60 -3.29
N TYR A 192 -9.65 11.21 -3.33
CA TYR A 192 -10.56 11.48 -4.45
C TYR A 192 -10.72 12.98 -4.76
N SER A 193 -10.82 13.81 -3.72
CA SER A 193 -10.96 15.26 -3.86
C SER A 193 -9.72 15.93 -4.46
N ARG A 194 -8.55 15.29 -4.34
CA ARG A 194 -7.24 15.78 -4.82
C ARG A 194 -6.75 15.06 -6.08
N LEU A 195 -7.62 14.31 -6.76
CA LEU A 195 -7.29 13.70 -8.04
C LEU A 195 -7.34 14.71 -9.17
N ASN A 196 -6.31 14.69 -10.01
CA ASN A 196 -6.35 15.29 -11.32
C ASN A 196 -7.30 14.50 -12.23
N GLU A 197 -7.80 15.17 -13.27
CA GLU A 197 -8.77 14.59 -14.20
C GLU A 197 -8.30 13.27 -14.83
N THR A 198 -7.00 13.12 -15.08
CA THR A 198 -6.35 11.93 -15.69
C THR A 198 -6.46 10.64 -14.87
N SER A 199 -6.71 10.76 -13.56
CA SER A 199 -6.98 9.64 -12.65
C SER A 199 -8.40 9.67 -12.08
N LYS A 200 -9.18 10.73 -12.34
CA LYS A 200 -10.58 10.85 -11.91
C LYS A 200 -11.56 10.35 -12.96
N LEU A 201 -11.30 10.68 -14.22
CA LEU A 201 -12.16 10.38 -15.36
C LEU A 201 -11.45 9.47 -16.38
N GLY A 202 -12.21 8.62 -17.07
CA GLY A 202 -11.68 7.74 -18.11
C GLY A 202 -12.78 6.99 -18.86
N GLY A 203 -12.36 6.13 -19.80
CA GLY A 203 -13.26 5.44 -20.73
C GLY A 203 -13.64 6.28 -21.95
N ASP A 204 -14.38 5.65 -22.86
CA ASP A 204 -14.97 6.27 -24.04
C ASP A 204 -16.46 5.87 -24.10
N PRO A 205 -17.42 6.78 -23.84
CA PRO A 205 -17.20 8.18 -23.49
C PRO A 205 -16.58 8.36 -22.08
N LYS A 206 -15.93 9.51 -21.89
CA LYS A 206 -15.26 9.86 -20.62
C LYS A 206 -16.26 9.97 -19.48
N ARG A 207 -16.02 9.23 -18.39
CA ARG A 207 -16.88 9.19 -17.20
C ARG A 207 -16.07 9.06 -15.93
N ASN A 208 -16.70 9.31 -14.78
CA ASN A 208 -16.07 9.10 -13.48
C ASN A 208 -15.67 7.63 -13.31
N MET A 209 -14.42 7.39 -12.94
CA MET A 209 -13.89 6.05 -12.72
C MET A 209 -14.19 5.53 -11.31
N TRP A 210 -14.68 6.39 -10.42
CA TRP A 210 -14.84 6.12 -9.00
C TRP A 210 -16.33 6.14 -8.61
N THR A 211 -16.78 5.03 -8.04
CA THR A 211 -18.10 4.91 -7.43
C THR A 211 -18.00 5.37 -5.99
N ASP A 212 -18.82 6.35 -5.60
CA ASP A 212 -18.98 6.74 -4.19
C ASP A 212 -19.69 5.60 -3.43
N LEU A 213 -19.07 5.12 -2.36
CA LEU A 213 -19.61 4.04 -1.53
C LEU A 213 -20.14 4.57 -0.18
N GLY A 214 -20.15 5.90 0.01
CA GLY A 214 -20.56 6.55 1.24
C GLY A 214 -19.56 6.37 2.37
N THR A 215 -20.02 6.64 3.60
CA THR A 215 -19.23 6.47 4.83
C THR A 215 -19.08 5.00 5.17
N SER A 216 -17.84 4.53 5.18
CA SER A 216 -17.49 3.16 5.61
C SER A 216 -17.64 2.98 7.12
N ASP A 217 -17.63 1.72 7.58
CA ASP A 217 -17.56 1.36 9.02
C ASP A 217 -16.31 1.92 9.72
N MET A 218 -15.33 2.41 8.96
CA MET A 218 -14.12 3.05 9.48
C MET A 218 -14.35 4.53 9.83
N GLY A 219 -15.54 5.08 9.59
CA GLY A 219 -15.95 6.44 9.99
C GLY A 219 -15.62 7.53 8.96
N TYR A 220 -15.17 7.16 7.76
CA TYR A 220 -14.87 8.10 6.69
C TYR A 220 -15.40 7.61 5.34
N GLN A 221 -15.61 8.56 4.42
CA GLN A 221 -16.12 8.30 3.09
C GLN A 221 -15.06 7.68 2.18
N ILE A 222 -15.47 6.68 1.40
CA ILE A 222 -14.60 5.94 0.50
C ILE A 222 -15.21 5.81 -0.90
N TYR A 223 -14.34 5.61 -1.88
CA TYR A 223 -14.69 5.38 -3.27
C TYR A 223 -14.07 4.07 -3.75
N GLY A 224 -14.76 3.36 -4.63
CA GLY A 224 -14.27 2.13 -5.27
C GLY A 224 -14.21 2.27 -6.78
N SER A 225 -13.21 1.67 -7.43
CA SER A 225 -13.10 1.62 -8.89
C SER A 225 -12.96 0.21 -9.42
N THR A 226 -13.72 -0.12 -10.46
CA THR A 226 -13.55 -1.33 -11.29
C THR A 226 -12.73 -1.07 -12.55
N PHE A 227 -12.37 0.20 -12.80
CA PHE A 227 -11.57 0.59 -13.96
C PHE A 227 -10.16 0.03 -13.86
N TRP A 228 -9.50 0.04 -15.00
CA TRP A 228 -8.11 -0.35 -15.15
C TRP A 228 -7.44 0.60 -16.13
N TRP A 229 -6.12 0.70 -16.05
CA TRP A 229 -5.30 1.43 -17.02
C TRP A 229 -4.16 0.53 -17.47
N SER A 230 -3.87 0.48 -18.77
CA SER A 230 -2.71 -0.27 -19.24
C SER A 230 -1.41 0.33 -18.70
N VAL A 231 -0.41 -0.53 -18.50
CA VAL A 231 0.98 -0.11 -18.30
C VAL A 231 1.63 0.23 -19.63
#